data_AF-A0A358R1Z8-F1
#
_entry.id   AF-A0A358R1Z8-F1
#
_cell.length_a   1.000
_cell.length_b   1.000
_cell.length_c   1.000
_cell.angle_alpha   90.00
_cell.angle_beta   90.00
_cell.angle_gamma   90.00
#
_symmetry.space_group_name_H-M   'P 1'
#
loop_
_entity.id
_entity.type
_entity.pdbx_description
1 polymer ?
#
loop_
_entity_poly.entity_id
_entity_poly.type
_entity_poly.pdbx_seq_one_letter_code
_entity_poly.pdbx_strand_id
1 'polypeptide(L)'
;MDNNQPINLKALTHQALRDYCSEQGIPSYRGDQLFQWMWQKEVHDLAEMSNLPKSLRESLEEVTSITQLERRKETRSKDGTIKILFETGRD
;
A
#
# COMPACT_ATOMS: atom_id res chain seq x y z
N MET A 1 -14.51 3.91 21.03
CA MET A 1 -15.20 3.70 19.75
C MET A 1 -14.15 3.15 18.84
N ASP A 2 -14.11 1.83 18.70
CA ASP A 2 -13.06 1.14 17.96
C ASP A 2 -13.27 1.39 16.47
N ASN A 3 -12.50 2.33 15.92
CA ASN A 3 -12.37 2.49 14.49
C ASN A 3 -11.56 1.31 13.97
N ASN A 4 -12.21 0.16 13.76
CA ASN A 4 -11.62 -1.03 13.17
C ASN A 4 -11.43 -0.85 11.66
N GLN A 5 -10.62 0.14 11.27
CA GLN A 5 -10.22 0.35 9.87
C GLN A 5 -8.90 -0.40 9.64
N PRO A 6 -8.80 -1.18 8.54
CA PRO A 6 -7.57 -1.90 8.22
C PRO A 6 -6.40 -0.92 8.03
N ILE A 7 -5.24 -1.26 8.59
CA ILE A 7 -4.05 -0.41 8.51
C ILE A 7 -3.64 -0.24 7.06
N ASN A 8 -3.49 1.00 6.60
CA ASN A 8 -2.98 1.28 5.26
C ASN A 8 -1.45 1.12 5.23
N LEU A 9 -0.95 0.08 4.56
CA LEU A 9 0.49 -0.19 4.47
C LEU A 9 1.27 0.92 3.77
N LYS A 10 0.64 1.68 2.86
CA LYS A 10 1.28 2.83 2.19
C LYS A 10 1.36 4.08 3.06
N ALA A 11 0.68 4.10 4.21
CA ALA A 11 0.81 5.16 5.20
C ALA A 11 2.03 4.95 6.12
N LEU A 12 2.61 3.75 6.12
CA LEU A 12 3.77 3.41 6.94
C LEU A 12 5.06 3.77 6.20
N THR A 13 6.03 4.29 6.95
CA THR A 13 7.41 4.43 6.45
C THR A 13 8.06 3.06 6.29
N HIS A 14 9.18 2.98 5.58
CA HIS A 14 9.96 1.74 5.46
C HIS A 14 10.30 1.13 6.82
N GLN A 15 10.74 1.96 7.78
CA GLN A 15 11.04 1.48 9.13
C GLN A 15 9.76 1.02 9.86
N ALA A 16 8.68 1.79 9.76
CA ALA A 16 7.40 1.43 10.39
C ALA A 16 6.80 0.12 9.81
N LEU A 17 7.07 -0.23 8.55
CA LEU A 17 6.68 -1.54 7.99
C LEU A 17 7.46 -2.69 8.64
N ARG A 18 8.76 -2.51 8.89
CA ARG A 18 9.59 -3.52 9.57
C ARG A 18 9.14 -3.71 11.02
N ASP A 19 8.84 -2.60 11.68
CA ASP A 19 8.36 -2.59 13.07
C ASP A 19 6.97 -3.26 13.15
N TYR A 20 6.05 -2.87 12.26
CA TYR A 20 4.74 -3.50 12.12
C TYR A 20 4.84 -5.01 11.93
N CYS A 21 5.69 -5.49 11.02
CA CYS A 21 5.91 -6.94 10.87
C CYS A 21 6.36 -7.57 12.19
N SER A 22 7.32 -6.96 12.88
CA SER A 22 7.90 -7.50 14.10
C SER A 22 6.87 -7.59 15.24
N GLU A 23 6.02 -6.56 15.38
CA GLU A 23 4.92 -6.52 16.36
C GLU A 23 3.86 -7.61 16.11
N GLN A 24 3.66 -7.99 14.85
CA GLN A 24 2.74 -9.06 14.45
C GLN A 24 3.41 -10.46 14.48
N GLY A 25 4.64 -10.58 14.99
CA GLY A 25 5.38 -11.85 14.99
C GLY A 25 5.88 -12.29 13.61
N ILE A 26 5.84 -11.40 12.61
CA ILE A 26 6.36 -11.60 11.27
C ILE A 26 7.84 -11.18 11.25
N PRO A 27 8.75 -11.93 10.60
CA PRO A 27 10.14 -11.50 10.48
C PRO A 27 10.26 -10.10 9.85
N SER A 28 11.02 -9.20 10.49
CA SER A 28 11.14 -7.79 10.10
C SER A 28 11.50 -7.55 8.64
N TYR A 29 12.32 -8.42 8.04
CA TYR A 29 12.69 -8.33 6.62
C TYR A 29 11.50 -8.48 5.66
N ARG A 30 10.36 -9.02 6.11
CA ARG A 30 9.12 -9.04 5.32
C ARG A 30 8.57 -7.63 5.10
N GLY A 31 8.84 -6.70 6.02
CA GLY A 31 8.58 -5.27 5.83
C GLY A 31 9.35 -4.69 4.65
N ASP A 32 10.60 -5.11 4.45
CA ASP A 32 11.42 -4.71 3.29
C ASP A 32 10.80 -5.22 1.98
N GLN A 33 10.27 -6.45 1.99
CA GLN A 33 9.61 -7.04 0.83
C GLN A 33 8.31 -6.32 0.49
N LEU A 34 7.47 -6.05 1.49
CA LEU A 34 6.25 -5.26 1.33
C LEU A 34 6.58 -3.89 0.73
N PHE A 35 7.61 -3.22 1.25
CA PHE A 35 8.07 -1.94 0.73
C PHE A 35 8.55 -2.05 -0.73
N GLN A 36 9.34 -3.06 -1.05
CA GLN A 36 9.80 -3.28 -2.42
C GLN A 36 8.63 -3.46 -3.40
N TRP A 37 7.61 -4.24 -3.04
CA TRP A 37 6.45 -4.45 -3.90
C TRP A 37 5.64 -3.18 -4.11
N MET A 38 5.38 -2.42 -3.05
CA MET A 38 4.55 -1.22 -3.14
C MET A 38 5.24 -0.05 -3.87
N TRP A 39 6.54 0.16 -3.66
CA TRP A 39 7.25 1.34 -4.17
C TRP A 39 8.19 1.10 -5.35
N GLN A 40 8.77 -0.10 -5.49
CA GLN A 40 9.66 -0.39 -6.64
C GLN A 40 8.94 -1.13 -7.75
N LYS A 41 7.98 -2.00 -7.41
CA LYS A 41 7.21 -2.79 -8.38
C LYS A 41 5.83 -2.20 -8.67
N GLU A 42 5.44 -1.15 -7.94
CA GLU A 42 4.15 -0.47 -8.06
C GLU A 42 2.94 -1.43 -7.95
N VAL A 43 3.10 -2.50 -7.18
CA VAL A 43 2.03 -3.48 -6.93
C VAL A 43 1.17 -3.02 -5.77
N HIS A 44 -0.15 -3.17 -5.94
CA HIS A 44 -1.14 -2.74 -4.96
C HIS A 44 -2.00 -3.89 -4.43
N ASP A 45 -1.81 -5.10 -4.96
CA ASP A 45 -2.47 -6.33 -4.50
C ASP A 45 -1.46 -7.21 -3.74
N LEU A 46 -1.79 -7.55 -2.50
CA LEU A 46 -0.97 -8.46 -1.68
C LEU A 46 -0.88 -9.84 -2.33
N ALA A 47 -1.91 -10.29 -3.05
CA ALA A 47 -1.93 -11.58 -3.74
C ALA A 47 -0.82 -11.70 -4.79
N GLU A 48 -0.40 -10.61 -5.41
CA GLU A 48 0.66 -10.57 -6.43
C GLU A 48 2.08 -10.66 -5.85
N MET A 49 2.25 -10.50 -4.54
CA MET A 49 3.57 -10.46 -3.89
C MET A 49 4.16 -11.87 -3.72
N SER A 50 4.61 -12.47 -4.83
CA SER A 50 4.99 -13.89 -4.93
C SER A 50 6.13 -14.36 -4.03
N ASN A 51 6.93 -13.45 -3.47
CA ASN A 51 7.99 -13.78 -2.50
C ASN A 51 7.46 -13.83 -1.04
N LEU A 52 6.19 -13.51 -0.79
CA LEU A 52 5.50 -13.70 0.48
C LEU A 52 4.75 -15.06 0.48
N PRO A 53 4.84 -15.85 1.56
CA PRO A 53 4.05 -17.06 1.72
C PRO A 53 2.55 -16.77 1.55
N LYS A 54 1.80 -17.74 1.01
CA LYS A 54 0.35 -17.58 0.79
C LYS A 54 -0.40 -17.23 2.08
N SER A 55 -0.13 -17.95 3.16
CA SER A 55 -0.74 -17.69 4.47
C SER A 55 -0.46 -16.28 5.00
N LEU A 56 0.73 -15.73 4.72
CA LEU A 56 1.08 -14.38 5.11
C LEU A 56 0.26 -13.35 4.31
N ARG A 57 0.13 -13.55 2.99
CA ARG A 57 -0.67 -12.68 2.13
C ARG A 57 -2.13 -12.65 2.60
N GLU A 58 -2.72 -13.82 2.84
CA GLU A 58 -4.09 -13.96 3.36
C GLU A 58 -4.26 -13.25 4.71
N SER A 59 -3.33 -13.48 5.67
CA SER A 59 -3.41 -12.82 6.98
C SER A 59 -3.28 -11.29 6.91
N LEU A 60 -2.49 -10.76 5.97
CA LEU A 60 -2.33 -9.32 5.78
C LEU A 60 -3.56 -8.72 5.09
N GLU A 61 -4.18 -9.42 4.15
CA GLU A 61 -5.41 -8.96 3.48
C GLU A 61 -6.58 -8.78 4.46
N GLU A 62 -6.63 -9.56 5.55
CA GLU A 62 -7.69 -9.45 6.57
C GLU A 62 -7.58 -8.19 7.45
N VAL A 63 -6.36 -7.68 7.65
CA VAL A 63 -6.09 -6.62 8.65
C VAL A 63 -5.47 -5.36 8.08
N THR A 64 -5.12 -5.36 6.79
CA THR A 64 -4.45 -4.24 6.13
C THR A 64 -5.11 -3.85 4.82
N SER A 65 -4.78 -2.65 4.35
CA SER A 65 -5.19 -2.13 3.06
C SER A 65 -4.00 -1.49 2.34
N ILE A 66 -4.08 -1.38 1.01
CA ILE A 66 -3.13 -0.65 0.18
C ILE A 66 -3.91 0.39 -0.61
N THR A 67 -3.84 1.66 -0.19
CA THR A 67 -4.62 2.70 -0.87
C THR A 67 -3.98 3.11 -2.20
N GLN A 68 -4.81 3.19 -3.24
CA GLN A 68 -4.48 3.80 -4.52
C GLN A 68 -5.26 5.11 -4.68
N LEU A 69 -4.58 6.15 -5.18
CA LEU A 69 -5.26 7.40 -5.53
C LEU A 69 -6.03 7.19 -6.83
N GLU A 70 -7.35 7.37 -6.77
CA GLU A 70 -8.18 7.31 -7.97
C GLU A 70 -8.01 8.59 -8.80
N ARG A 71 -7.72 8.42 -10.09
CA ARG A 71 -7.60 9.53 -11.04
C ARG A 71 -8.99 9.92 -11.53
N ARG A 72 -9.46 11.12 -11.16
CA ARG A 72 -10.73 11.67 -11.64
C ARG A 72 -10.64 12.32 -13.01
N LYS A 73 -9.54 13.03 -13.29
CA LYS A 73 -9.37 13.74 -14.56
C LYS A 73 -7.91 13.89 -14.92
N GLU A 74 -7.61 13.77 -16.21
CA GLU A 74 -6.34 14.19 -16.79
C GLU A 74 -6.62 15.26 -17.85
N THR A 75 -5.75 16.27 -17.95
CA THR A 75 -5.83 17.29 -19.00
C THR A 75 -4.43 17.60 -19.51
N ARG A 76 -4.24 17.52 -20.82
CA ARG A 76 -2.99 17.89 -21.51
C ARG A 76 -3.12 19.29 -22.12
N SER A 77 -2.15 20.15 -21.84
CA SER A 77 -1.98 21.44 -22.51
C SER A 77 -1.23 21.27 -23.84
N LYS A 78 -1.18 22.34 -24.64
CA LYS A 78 -0.42 22.40 -25.90
C LYS A 78 1.10 22.42 -25.69
N ASP A 79 1.58 22.87 -24.54
CA ASP A 79 3.01 22.91 -24.20
C ASP A 79 3.54 21.60 -23.60
N GLY A 80 2.69 20.57 -23.51
CA GLY A 80 3.05 19.25 -22.99
C GLY A 80 2.79 19.06 -21.49
N THR A 81 2.38 20.10 -20.76
CA THR A 81 1.96 19.99 -19.35
C THR A 81 0.78 19.03 -19.19
N ILE A 82 0.90 18.07 -18.26
CA ILE A 82 -0.17 17.15 -17.87
C ILE A 82 -0.67 17.55 -16.49
N LYS A 83 -1.97 17.88 -16.39
CA LYS A 83 -2.65 18.16 -15.12
C LYS A 83 -3.49 16.96 -14.73
N ILE A 84 -3.24 16.39 -13.55
CA ILE A 84 -3.97 15.24 -13.01
C ILE A 84 -4.76 15.69 -11.78
N LEU A 85 -6.04 15.35 -11.74
CA LEU A 85 -6.91 15.50 -10.58
C LEU A 85 -7.12 14.12 -9.95
N PHE A 86 -6.71 13.99 -8.70
CA PHE A 86 -6.95 12.80 -7.89
C PHE A 86 -8.16 13.03 -6.97
N GLU A 87 -8.92 11.98 -6.72
CA GLU A 87 -9.89 11.96 -5.64
C GLU A 87 -9.20 11.56 -4.33
N THR A 88 -9.51 12.29 -3.26
CA THR A 88 -8.89 12.09 -1.95
C THR A 88 -9.90 11.70 -0.87
N GLY A 89 -11.14 11.33 -1.26
CA GLY A 89 -12.24 10.99 -0.36
C GLY A 89 -12.66 12.16 0.54
N ARG A 90 -13.74 12.86 0.16
CA ARG A 90 -14.58 13.72 1.01
C ARG A 90 -15.74 14.22 0.14
N ASP A 91 -16.91 13.63 0.37
CA ASP A 91 -18.22 14.29 0.35
C ASP A 91 -18.97 13.80 1.61
#